data_AF-A0A7J7NQV3-F1
#
_entry.id   AF-A0A7J7NQV3-F1
#
_cell.length_a   1.000
_cell.length_b   1.000
_cell.length_c   1.000
_cell.angle_alpha   90.00
_cell.angle_beta   90.00
_cell.angle_gamma   90.00
#
_symmetry.space_group_name_H-M   'P 1'
#
loop_
_entity.id
_entity.type
_entity.pdbx_description
1 polymer ?
#
loop_
_entity_poly.entity_id
_entity_poly.type
_entity_poly.pdbx_seq_one_letter_code
_entity_poly.pdbx_strand_id
1 'polypeptide(L)'
;MFKLTENAYGFDTNPVEILLDIIDSNGIQSLGVSGLRNVYLLDLKTKTDPSEAVAEWMEVEMGEFFNDLGEGEVHMNLSDMSVNENKCGLIIRDIELRPKESAQNDEIKNRSELFFS
;
A
#
# COMPACT_ATOMS: atom_id res chain seq x y z
N MET A 1 -8.03 0.92 4.96
CA MET A 1 -8.89 2.07 5.34
C MET A 1 -8.32 2.83 6.54
N PHE A 2 -8.35 4.15 6.48
CA PHE A 2 -7.91 5.04 7.57
C PHE A 2 -8.83 6.26 7.73
N LYS A 3 -8.70 6.99 8.84
CA LYS A 3 -9.28 8.33 9.00
C LYS A 3 -8.34 9.23 9.80
N LEU A 4 -8.53 10.53 9.64
CA LEU A 4 -7.90 11.55 10.48
C LEU A 4 -8.92 12.10 11.47
N THR A 5 -8.54 12.21 12.74
CA THR A 5 -9.38 12.85 13.76
C THR A 5 -9.49 14.35 13.51
N GLU A 6 -10.44 15.01 14.17
CA GLU A 6 -10.61 16.47 14.09
C GLU A 6 -9.37 17.24 14.56
N ASN A 7 -8.61 16.66 15.50
CA ASN A 7 -7.39 17.25 16.06
C ASN A 7 -6.11 16.70 15.40
N ALA A 8 -6.22 16.06 14.23
CA ALA A 8 -5.06 15.51 13.55
C ALA A 8 -4.11 16.62 13.09
N TYR A 9 -2.80 16.40 13.25
CA TYR A 9 -1.75 17.34 12.83
C TYR A 9 -0.48 16.61 12.39
N GLY A 10 0.39 17.32 11.65
CA GLY A 10 1.68 16.82 11.17
C GLY A 10 1.63 16.05 9.84
N PHE A 11 0.47 16.02 9.16
CA PHE A 11 0.27 15.33 7.87
C PHE A 11 0.22 16.27 6.64
N ASP A 12 0.40 17.57 6.87
CA ASP A 12 0.30 18.65 5.88
C ASP A 12 1.64 18.97 5.21
N THR A 13 2.75 18.81 5.93
CA THR A 13 4.11 19.08 5.42
C THR A 13 4.89 17.82 5.10
N ASN A 14 4.77 16.78 5.92
CA ASN A 14 5.55 15.55 5.77
C ASN A 14 4.67 14.35 5.43
N PRO A 15 5.04 13.55 4.42
CA PRO A 15 4.32 12.33 4.10
C PRO A 15 4.42 11.35 5.28
N VAL A 16 3.48 10.42 5.33
CA VAL A 16 3.65 9.21 6.11
C VAL A 16 4.54 8.26 5.32
N GLU A 17 5.61 7.78 5.94
CA GLU A 17 6.52 6.84 5.32
C GLU A 17 6.07 5.42 5.65
N ILE A 18 6.00 4.59 4.61
CA ILE A 18 5.63 3.20 4.71
C ILE A 18 6.83 2.40 4.23
N LEU A 19 7.41 1.63 5.13
CA LEU A 19 8.42 0.64 4.77
C LEU A 19 7.72 -0.68 4.50
N LEU A 20 7.84 -1.17 3.27
CA LEU A 20 7.42 -2.51 2.90
C LEU A 20 8.67 -3.37 2.81
N ASP A 21 8.76 -4.37 3.67
CA ASP A 21 9.81 -5.37 3.68
C ASP A 21 9.22 -6.74 3.35
N ILE A 22 9.78 -7.40 2.34
CA ILE A 22 9.37 -8.75 1.96
C ILE A 22 10.49 -9.69 2.34
N ILE A 23 10.13 -10.62 3.21
CA ILE A 23 11.03 -11.59 3.79
C ILE A 23 10.65 -12.95 3.21
N ASP A 24 11.58 -13.61 2.54
CA ASP A 24 11.34 -14.96 2.09
C ASP A 24 11.28 -15.94 3.28
N SER A 25 10.85 -17.17 3.03
CA SER A 25 10.77 -18.21 4.06
C SER A 25 12.11 -18.55 4.74
N ASN A 26 13.25 -18.08 4.20
CA ASN A 26 14.58 -18.25 4.78
C ASN A 26 15.04 -17.04 5.61
N GLY A 27 14.18 -16.02 5.78
CA GLY A 27 14.55 -14.79 6.48
C GLY A 27 15.41 -13.84 5.64
N ILE A 28 15.61 -14.11 4.35
CA ILE A 28 16.39 -13.27 3.45
C ILE A 28 15.45 -12.20 2.88
N GLN A 29 15.83 -10.94 3.09
CA GLN A 29 15.14 -9.81 2.48
C GLN A 29 15.36 -9.87 0.97
N SER A 30 14.28 -9.91 0.19
CA SER A 30 14.38 -9.91 -1.27
C SER A 30 15.00 -8.58 -1.72
N LEU A 31 16.25 -8.66 -2.20
CA LEU A 31 17.04 -7.52 -2.63
C LEU A 31 16.39 -6.91 -3.88
N GLY A 32 15.65 -5.81 -3.72
CA GLY A 32 14.98 -5.09 -4.80
C GLY A 32 13.47 -4.92 -4.64
N VAL A 33 12.83 -5.61 -3.67
CA VAL A 33 11.39 -5.46 -3.40
C VAL A 33 11.12 -4.66 -2.12
N SER A 34 12.05 -4.69 -1.16
CA SER A 34 12.02 -3.79 0.01
C SER A 34 12.21 -2.34 -0.41
N GLY A 35 11.34 -1.45 0.06
CA GLY A 35 11.50 -0.02 -0.19
C GLY A 35 10.53 0.88 0.57
N LEU A 36 10.99 2.10 0.85
CA LEU A 36 10.19 3.17 1.43
C LEU A 36 9.19 3.71 0.40
N ARG A 37 7.98 4.01 0.87
CA ARG A 37 6.90 4.66 0.11
C ARG A 37 6.39 5.86 0.88
N ASN A 38 6.30 7.00 0.21
CA ASN A 38 5.79 8.24 0.80
C ASN A 38 4.32 8.41 0.44
N VAL A 39 3.47 8.55 1.45
CA VAL A 39 2.03 8.72 1.29
C VAL A 39 1.58 10.04 1.91
N TYR A 40 1.02 10.93 1.09
CA TYR A 40 0.48 12.23 1.53
C TYR A 40 -1.01 12.09 1.87
N LEU A 41 -1.32 11.90 3.16
CA LEU A 41 -2.69 11.60 3.61
C LEU A 41 -3.66 12.78 3.46
N LEU A 42 -3.18 14.02 3.57
CA LEU A 42 -4.06 15.20 3.47
C LEU A 42 -4.50 15.49 2.04
N ASP A 43 -3.63 15.24 1.05
CA ASP A 43 -3.94 15.34 -0.38
C ASP A 43 -5.02 14.34 -0.81
N LEU A 44 -5.15 13.23 -0.08
CA LEU A 44 -6.17 12.22 -0.36
C LEU A 44 -7.56 12.66 0.13
N LYS A 45 -7.62 13.39 1.25
CA LYS A 45 -8.88 13.95 1.77
C LYS A 45 -9.51 14.95 0.80
N THR A 46 -8.72 15.61 -0.03
CA THR A 46 -9.19 16.62 -1.00
C THR A 46 -9.44 16.06 -2.39
N LYS A 47 -8.95 14.84 -2.68
CA LYS A 47 -9.08 14.16 -3.99
C LYS A 47 -10.19 13.11 -4.04
N THR A 48 -10.75 12.70 -2.90
CA THR A 48 -11.88 11.77 -2.87
C THR A 48 -13.11 12.38 -3.53
N ASP A 49 -13.82 11.59 -4.32
CA ASP A 49 -15.07 12.00 -4.95
C ASP A 49 -16.04 12.47 -3.86
N PRO A 50 -16.88 13.50 -4.08
CA PRO A 50 -17.78 14.01 -3.04
C PRO A 50 -18.68 12.94 -2.40
N SER A 51 -19.00 11.86 -3.14
CA SER A 51 -19.72 10.68 -2.63
C SER A 51 -18.88 9.79 -1.69
N GLU A 52 -17.57 9.69 -1.92
CA GLU A 52 -16.61 9.02 -1.03
C GLU A 52 -16.18 9.94 0.13
N ALA A 53 -16.21 11.26 -0.06
CA ALA A 53 -16.00 12.24 1.00
C ALA A 53 -17.11 12.23 2.07
N VAL A 54 -18.27 11.62 1.79
CA VAL A 54 -19.31 11.31 2.79
C VAL A 54 -18.90 10.12 3.68
N ALA A 55 -17.96 9.28 3.24
CA ALA A 55 -17.46 8.20 4.06
C ALA A 55 -16.53 8.74 5.14
N GLU A 56 -16.77 8.34 6.39
CA GLU A 56 -15.91 8.65 7.54
C GLU A 56 -14.48 8.09 7.39
N TRP A 57 -14.28 7.16 6.44
CA TRP A 57 -13.04 6.42 6.21
C TRP A 57 -12.57 6.57 4.77
N MET A 58 -11.27 6.74 4.62
CA MET A 58 -10.57 6.87 3.34
C MET A 58 -9.79 5.58 3.04
N GLU A 59 -9.67 5.24 1.77
CA GLU A 59 -8.77 4.21 1.28
C GLU A 59 -7.56 4.84 0.60
N VAL A 60 -6.42 4.15 0.70
CA VAL A 60 -5.20 4.52 -0.01
C VAL A 60 -4.47 3.25 -0.44
N GLU A 61 -4.09 3.20 -1.71
CA GLU A 61 -3.19 2.17 -2.20
C GLU A 61 -1.76 2.52 -1.76
N MET A 62 -1.17 1.68 -0.92
CA MET A 62 0.17 1.90 -0.35
C MET A 62 1.29 1.40 -1.28
N GLY A 63 0.92 0.78 -2.40
CA GLY A 63 1.82 0.28 -3.42
C GLY A 63 1.47 -1.14 -3.86
N GLU A 64 2.37 -1.70 -4.65
CA GLU A 64 2.31 -3.08 -5.13
C GLU A 64 3.67 -3.74 -4.96
N PHE A 65 3.66 -5.06 -4.82
CA PHE A 65 4.85 -5.90 -4.78
C PHE A 65 4.60 -7.19 -5.55
N PHE A 66 5.69 -7.81 -5.98
CA PHE A 66 5.65 -9.12 -6.62
C PHE A 66 6.14 -10.18 -5.65
N ASN A 67 5.42 -11.30 -5.57
CA ASN A 67 5.88 -12.48 -4.84
C ASN A 67 6.33 -13.54 -5.86
N ASP A 68 7.61 -13.54 -6.20
CA ASP A 68 8.26 -14.55 -7.06
C ASP A 68 8.79 -15.76 -6.29
N LEU A 69 8.84 -15.69 -4.96
CA LEU A 69 9.55 -16.66 -4.11
C LEU A 69 8.65 -17.73 -3.48
N GLY A 70 7.35 -17.76 -3.81
CA GLY A 70 6.42 -18.77 -3.31
C GLY A 70 5.86 -18.43 -1.92
N GLU A 71 6.03 -19.32 -0.93
CA GLU A 71 5.64 -19.01 0.46
C GLU A 71 6.65 -18.05 1.10
N GLY A 72 6.17 -16.87 1.50
CA GLY A 72 6.96 -15.81 2.12
C GLY A 72 6.12 -14.95 3.04
N GLU A 73 6.78 -14.16 3.88
CA GLU A 73 6.15 -13.23 4.81
C GLU A 73 6.29 -11.79 4.31
N VAL A 74 5.22 -11.01 4.46
CA VAL A 74 5.22 -9.57 4.15
C VAL A 74 5.19 -8.80 5.45
N HIS A 75 6.25 -8.04 5.69
CA HIS A 75 6.39 -7.17 6.86
C HIS A 75 6.12 -5.74 6.39
N MET A 76 5.07 -5.12 6.93
CA MET A 76 4.74 -3.73 6.64
C MET A 76 4.92 -2.90 7.89
N ASN A 77 5.72 -1.85 7.79
CA ASN A 77 5.91 -0.89 8.86
C ASN A 77 5.41 0.48 8.42
N LEU A 78 4.57 1.08 9.27
CA LEU A 78 4.16 2.46 9.14
C LEU A 78 4.94 3.28 10.16
N SER A 79 5.91 4.07 9.71
CA SER A 79 6.77 4.85 10.59
C SER A 79 6.74 6.33 10.24
N ASP A 80 6.80 7.16 11.28
CA ASP A 80 7.19 8.54 11.12
C ASP A 80 8.72 8.62 11.26
N MET A 81 9.41 8.84 10.15
CA MET A 81 10.87 8.99 10.14
C MET A 81 11.30 10.45 10.30
N SER A 82 10.35 11.38 10.49
CA SER A 82 10.68 12.77 10.72
C SER A 82 11.18 12.97 12.16
N VAL A 83 12.35 13.62 12.29
CA VAL A 83 13.04 13.78 13.58
C VAL A 83 12.45 14.94 14.40
N ASN A 84 11.77 15.88 13.74
CA ASN A 84 11.39 17.18 14.33
C ASN A 84 9.89 17.48 14.28
N GLU A 85 9.08 16.60 13.68
CA GLU A 85 7.64 16.79 13.56
C GLU A 85 6.94 15.57 14.16
N ASN A 86 5.93 15.81 15.00
CA ASN A 86 5.13 14.73 15.56
C ASN A 86 3.82 14.64 14.75
N LYS A 87 3.43 13.42 14.40
CA LYS A 87 2.13 13.14 13.80
C LYS A 87 1.15 12.61 14.84
N CYS A 88 -0.10 13.08 14.79
CA CYS A 88 -1.13 12.67 15.73
C CYS A 88 -2.50 12.61 15.05
N GLY A 89 -3.37 11.70 15.50
CA GLY A 89 -4.75 11.64 15.03
C GLY A 89 -5.01 10.77 13.80
N LEU A 90 -4.05 9.92 13.39
CA LEU A 90 -4.29 8.87 12.39
C LEU A 90 -4.92 7.64 13.05
N ILE A 91 -6.05 7.18 12.51
CA ILE A 91 -6.71 5.94 12.93
C ILE A 91 -6.75 5.00 11.73
N ILE A 92 -6.21 3.79 11.90
CA ILE A 92 -6.23 2.72 10.89
C ILE A 92 -7.30 1.71 11.29
N ARG A 93 -8.21 1.40 10.36
CA ARG A 93 -9.24 0.37 10.57
C ARG A 93 -8.83 -0.95 9.96
N ASP A 94 -8.26 -0.90 8.76
CA ASP A 94 -8.06 -2.09 7.95
C ASP A 94 -6.83 -1.95 7.03
N ILE A 95 -6.16 -3.08 6.80
CA ILE A 95 -5.04 -3.25 5.87
C ILE A 95 -5.35 -4.50 5.04
N GLU A 96 -5.50 -4.30 3.73
CA GLU A 96 -5.91 -5.36 2.81
C GLU A 96 -4.83 -5.61 1.75
N LEU A 97 -4.54 -6.89 1.49
CA LEU A 97 -3.73 -7.33 0.37
C LEU A 97 -4.64 -7.83 -0.75
N ARG A 98 -4.55 -7.19 -1.93
CA ARG A 98 -5.36 -7.54 -3.10
C ARG A 98 -4.48 -8.18 -4.18
N PRO A 99 -4.73 -9.42 -4.60
CA PRO A 99 -4.05 -10.00 -5.75
C PRO A 99 -4.30 -9.15 -6.99
N LYS A 100 -3.24 -8.82 -7.75
CA LYS A 100 -3.36 -8.26 -9.09
C LYS A 100 -3.14 -9.37 -10.11
N GLU A 101 -3.99 -9.44 -11.14
CA GLU A 101 -3.75 -10.35 -12.25
C GLU A 101 -2.48 -9.90 -12.99
N SER A 102 -1.50 -10.80 -13.11
CA SER A 102 -0.33 -10.53 -13.94
C SER A 102 -0.73 -10.70 -15.41
N ALA A 103 -0.33 -9.76 -16.26
CA ALA A 103 -0.59 -9.79 -17.71
C ALA A 103 -0.10 -11.07 -18.42
N GLN A 104 0.70 -11.92 -17.75
CA GLN A 104 1.13 -13.21 -18.26
C GLN A 104 0.00 -14.25 -18.36
N ASN A 105 -1.05 -14.14 -17.56
CA ASN A 105 -2.18 -15.07 -17.64
C ASN A 105 -3.03 -14.88 -18.92
N ASP A 106 -3.06 -13.66 -19.47
CA ASP A 106 -3.76 -13.37 -20.72
C ASP A 106 -3.02 -13.93 -21.94
N GLU A 107 -1.69 -13.96 -21.93
CA GLU A 107 -0.89 -14.56 -23.01
C GLU A 107 -1.05 -16.09 -23.06
N ILE A 108 -1.13 -16.75 -21.90
CA ILE A 108 -1.32 -18.20 -21.81
C ILE A 108 -2.76 -18.60 -22.18
N LYS A 109 -3.77 -17.84 -21.74
CA LYS A 109 -5.16 -18.03 -22.18
C LYS A 109 -5.31 -17.86 -23.69
N ASN A 110 -4.78 -16.78 -24.26
CA ASN A 110 -4.85 -16.51 -25.69
C ASN A 110 -4.08 -17.54 -26.53
N ARG A 111 -2.96 -18.08 -26.02
CA ARG A 111 -2.27 -19.20 -26.68
C ARG A 111 -3.06 -20.50 -26.64
N SER A 112 -3.73 -20.83 -25.52
CA SER A 112 -4.51 -22.07 -25.45
C SER A 112 -5.69 -22.09 -26.43
N GLU A 113 -6.34 -20.95 -26.71
CA GLU A 113 -7.43 -20.87 -27.70
C GLU A 113 -6.94 -20.98 -29.16
N LEU A 114 -5.69 -20.60 -29.45
CA LEU A 114 -5.09 -20.73 -30.79
C LEU A 114 -4.61 -22.15 -31.15
N PHE A 115 -4.51 -23.06 -30.18
CA PHE A 115 -4.11 -24.46 -30.41
C PHE A 115 -5.29 -25.44 -30.50
N PHE A 116 -6.53 -24.97 -30.33
CA PHE A 116 -7.75 -25.78 -30.46
C PHE A 116 -8.70 -25.31 -31.58
N SER A 117 -8.27 -24.40 -32.47
CA SER A 117 -9.05 -23.99 -33.67
C SER A 117 -8.60 -24.71 -34.93
#